data_AF-A0A2N2JAE1-F1
#
_entry.id   AF-A0A2N2JAE1-F1
#
_cell.length_a   1.000
_cell.length_b   1.000
_cell.length_c   1.000
_cell.angle_alpha   90.00
_cell.angle_beta   90.00
_cell.angle_gamma   90.00
#
_symmetry.space_group_name_H-M   'P 1'
#
loop_
_entity.id
_entity.type
_entity.pdbx_description
1 polymer ?
#
loop_
_entity_poly.entity_id
_entity_poly.type
_entity_poly.pdbx_seq_one_letter_code
_entity_poly.pdbx_strand_id
1 'polypeptide(L)'
;MAMMRGSRNDDALRHATGWLFPRQRSGETMSATRTCRPSAVLLLSTLLGASGCLGSEALSGPTGILSVAVAPLNLSGITDAAYTLTVTNGAAGSGQVVWTRGLTSQRYGDGAGSLAYVGTCDAATGVNTITLTLTALHDVGASSRSRRT
;
A
#
# COMPACT_ATOMS: atom_id res chain seq x y z
N MET A 1 58.80 3.74 -24.00
CA MET A 1 59.07 2.89 -22.84
C MET A 1 58.77 3.68 -21.58
N ALA A 2 57.54 3.60 -21.08
CA ALA A 2 57.13 4.07 -19.75
C ALA A 2 55.81 3.34 -19.42
N MET A 3 55.93 2.32 -18.57
CA MET A 3 54.82 1.66 -17.91
C MET A 3 54.25 2.58 -16.84
N MET A 4 52.92 2.70 -16.76
CA MET A 4 52.26 2.99 -15.49
C MET A 4 51.06 2.04 -15.30
N ARG A 5 51.18 1.26 -14.23
CA ARG A 5 50.22 0.32 -13.64
C ARG A 5 49.27 1.04 -12.67
N GLY A 6 48.12 0.41 -12.44
CA GLY A 6 47.31 0.52 -11.20
C GLY A 6 45.87 0.95 -11.52
N SER A 7 44.87 0.07 -11.71
CA SER A 7 44.42 -1.11 -10.98
C SER A 7 43.83 -0.81 -9.59
N ARG A 8 42.54 -1.13 -9.47
CA ARG A 8 41.69 -1.35 -8.27
C ARG A 8 41.08 -0.12 -7.61
N ASN A 9 39.78 0.06 -7.90
CA ASN A 9 38.80 0.54 -6.93
C ASN A 9 37.63 -0.48 -6.93
N ASP A 10 37.92 -1.67 -6.41
CA ASP A 10 36.92 -2.59 -5.86
C ASP A 10 36.95 -2.36 -4.35
N ASP A 11 36.03 -1.58 -3.78
CA ASP A 11 35.69 -1.59 -2.34
C ASP A 11 34.56 -0.59 -2.05
N ALA A 12 33.32 -0.98 -2.35
CA ALA A 12 32.13 -0.37 -1.73
C ALA A 12 30.93 -1.34 -1.71
N LEU A 13 31.19 -2.63 -1.53
CA LEU A 13 30.19 -3.62 -1.12
C LEU A 13 30.50 -4.00 0.32
N ARG A 14 29.94 -3.30 1.30
CA ARG A 14 29.83 -3.69 2.71
C ARG A 14 29.12 -2.58 3.47
N HIS A 15 27.78 -2.60 3.53
CA HIS A 15 27.00 -2.14 4.69
C HIS A 15 25.59 -2.74 4.60
N ALA A 16 25.53 -4.07 4.65
CA ALA A 16 24.36 -4.80 5.08
C ALA A 16 24.54 -5.11 6.56
N THR A 17 23.97 -4.29 7.46
CA THR A 17 23.67 -4.70 8.84
C THR A 17 22.93 -3.57 9.56
N GLY A 18 21.79 -3.86 10.18
CA GLY A 18 21.25 -3.00 11.23
C GLY A 18 19.83 -2.49 11.07
N TRP A 19 18.90 -3.28 10.50
CA TRP A 19 17.49 -3.10 10.84
C TRP A 19 17.29 -3.55 12.30
N LEU A 20 17.63 -2.67 13.24
CA LEU A 20 17.21 -2.77 14.64
C LEU A 20 15.69 -2.57 14.67
N PHE A 21 14.95 -3.67 14.55
CA PHE A 21 13.57 -3.72 14.99
C PHE A 21 13.54 -3.54 16.51
N PRO A 22 12.81 -2.54 17.05
CA PRO A 22 12.57 -2.46 18.47
C PRO A 22 11.81 -3.70 18.93
N ARG A 23 12.43 -4.44 19.83
CA ARG A 23 11.89 -5.55 20.61
C ARG A 23 10.63 -5.07 21.32
N GLN A 24 9.46 -5.40 20.76
CA GLN A 24 8.17 -5.03 21.33
C GLN A 24 8.03 -5.69 22.70
N ARG A 25 8.16 -4.86 23.73
CA ARG A 25 8.08 -5.22 25.14
C ARG A 25 6.66 -5.74 25.40
N SER A 26 6.59 -7.04 25.68
CA SER A 26 5.45 -7.71 26.28
C SER A 26 5.10 -7.02 27.59
N GLY A 27 4.03 -6.22 27.55
CA GLY A 27 3.44 -5.54 28.71
C GLY A 27 1.95 -5.83 28.76
N GLU A 28 1.58 -6.58 29.80
CA GLU A 28 0.31 -6.44 30.52
C GLU A 28 -0.96 -6.96 29.83
N THR A 29 -1.14 -8.28 30.02
CA THR A 29 -2.38 -8.87 30.52
C THR A 29 -3.24 -7.89 31.33
N MET A 30 -4.26 -7.31 30.70
CA MET A 30 -5.46 -6.83 31.40
C MET A 30 -6.58 -7.82 31.16
N SER A 31 -6.62 -8.78 32.08
CA SER A 31 -7.77 -9.59 32.43
C SER A 31 -8.93 -8.67 32.84
N ALA A 32 -9.99 -8.65 32.05
CA ALA A 32 -11.29 -8.15 32.47
C ALA A 32 -12.38 -9.10 31.96
N THR A 33 -12.27 -10.37 32.37
CA THR A 33 -13.32 -11.37 32.26
C THR A 33 -14.46 -10.97 33.18
N ARG A 34 -15.40 -10.14 32.70
CA ARG A 34 -16.68 -9.92 33.36
C ARG A 34 -17.49 -11.21 33.28
N THR A 35 -17.35 -12.01 34.31
CA THR A 35 -18.17 -13.18 34.61
C THR A 35 -19.53 -12.70 35.10
N CYS A 36 -20.50 -12.56 34.19
CA CYS A 36 -21.91 -12.57 34.59
C CYS A 36 -22.33 -14.02 34.82
N ARG A 37 -22.17 -14.49 36.06
CA ARG A 37 -22.93 -15.62 36.61
C ARG A 37 -24.38 -15.16 36.81
N PRO A 38 -25.35 -15.87 36.25
CA PRO A 38 -26.52 -16.21 37.04
C PRO A 38 -26.61 -17.74 37.18
N SER A 39 -26.60 -18.15 38.43
CA SER A 39 -26.81 -19.50 38.90
C SER A 39 -28.09 -20.12 38.34
N ALA A 40 -27.98 -21.42 38.09
CA ALA A 40 -29.02 -22.35 37.69
C ALA A 40 -30.36 -22.19 38.43
N VAL A 41 -31.47 -22.41 37.72
CA VAL A 41 -32.57 -23.32 38.08
C VAL A 41 -33.53 -23.48 36.87
N LEU A 42 -33.45 -24.68 36.28
CA LEU A 42 -34.52 -25.57 35.76
C LEU A 42 -35.64 -25.10 34.81
N LEU A 43 -35.70 -25.82 33.68
CA LEU A 43 -36.87 -26.46 33.02
C LEU A 43 -37.98 -25.58 32.38
N LEU A 44 -38.01 -25.53 31.04
CA LEU A 44 -39.21 -25.75 30.18
C LEU A 44 -38.80 -25.56 28.70
N SER A 45 -38.60 -26.64 27.93
CA SER A 45 -39.59 -27.20 26.99
C SER A 45 -40.00 -26.28 25.83
N THR A 46 -39.41 -26.56 24.66
CA THR A 46 -40.00 -26.48 23.31
C THR A 46 -40.75 -25.21 22.88
N LEU A 47 -40.17 -24.43 21.97
CA LEU A 47 -40.90 -23.95 20.79
C LEU A 47 -39.95 -23.60 19.64
N LEU A 48 -40.46 -23.87 18.45
CA LEU A 48 -39.81 -24.11 17.18
C LEU A 48 -39.76 -22.84 16.32
N GLY A 49 -38.67 -22.61 15.60
CA GLY A 49 -38.71 -21.98 14.27
C GLY A 49 -38.60 -20.46 14.20
N ALA A 50 -37.37 -19.98 14.05
CA ALA A 50 -36.96 -19.03 12.99
C ALA A 50 -35.46 -18.74 13.16
N SER A 51 -34.61 -19.69 12.77
CA SER A 51 -33.19 -19.43 12.51
C SER A 51 -33.10 -18.54 11.27
N GLY A 52 -33.31 -17.24 11.45
CA GLY A 52 -32.89 -16.24 10.49
C GLY A 52 -31.38 -16.34 10.39
N CYS A 53 -30.90 -16.92 9.29
CA CYS A 53 -29.50 -16.91 8.93
C CYS A 53 -29.11 -15.43 8.77
N LEU A 54 -28.47 -14.86 9.80
CA LEU A 54 -27.69 -13.65 9.66
C LEU A 54 -26.56 -14.00 8.69
N GLY A 55 -26.83 -13.86 7.40
CA GLY A 55 -25.82 -13.89 6.36
C GLY A 55 -24.86 -12.75 6.66
N SER A 56 -23.79 -13.06 7.37
CA SER A 56 -22.59 -12.25 7.33
C SER A 56 -22.10 -12.38 5.90
N GLU A 57 -22.55 -11.47 5.04
CA GLU A 57 -21.86 -11.17 3.80
C GLU A 57 -20.46 -10.72 4.22
N ALA A 58 -19.54 -11.68 4.28
CA ALA A 58 -18.14 -11.38 4.36
C ALA A 58 -17.84 -10.53 3.13
N LEU A 59 -17.73 -9.21 3.33
CA LEU A 59 -17.18 -8.28 2.35
C LEU A 59 -15.81 -8.84 2.00
N SER A 60 -15.78 -9.66 0.97
CA SER A 60 -14.59 -10.33 0.47
C SER A 60 -13.86 -9.26 -0.33
N GLY A 61 -13.20 -8.38 0.42
CA GLY A 61 -12.31 -7.40 -0.15
C GLY A 61 -11.17 -8.11 -0.85
N PRO A 62 -10.51 -7.45 -1.82
CA PRO A 62 -9.39 -8.05 -2.53
C PRO A 62 -8.29 -8.47 -1.54
N THR A 63 -7.93 -9.76 -1.54
CA THR A 63 -7.06 -10.40 -0.53
C THR A 63 -5.59 -10.50 -0.94
N GLY A 64 -5.24 -10.11 -2.16
CA GLY A 64 -3.86 -10.12 -2.65
C GLY A 64 -3.13 -8.81 -2.36
N ILE A 65 -1.80 -8.87 -2.25
CA ILE A 65 -0.92 -7.70 -2.11
C ILE A 65 -0.32 -7.37 -3.49
N LEU A 66 -0.46 -6.11 -3.92
CA LEU A 66 0.14 -5.56 -5.12
C LEU A 66 1.15 -4.47 -4.73
N SER A 67 2.37 -4.54 -5.27
CA SER A 67 3.41 -3.51 -5.09
C SER A 67 3.74 -2.85 -6.42
N VAL A 68 3.73 -1.51 -6.44
CA VAL A 68 4.12 -0.70 -7.59
C VAL A 68 5.27 0.20 -7.17
N ALA A 69 6.36 0.17 -7.93
CA ALA A 69 7.51 1.05 -7.77
C ALA A 69 7.77 1.79 -9.09
N VAL A 70 8.00 3.09 -9.01
CA VAL A 70 8.24 3.97 -10.16
C VAL A 70 9.62 4.61 -9.99
N ALA A 71 10.45 4.52 -11.01
CA ALA A 71 11.75 5.17 -11.05
C ALA A 71 11.63 6.69 -11.28
N PRO A 72 12.58 7.50 -10.80
CA PRO A 72 12.50 8.95 -10.91
C PRO A 72 12.58 9.41 -12.36
N LEU A 73 11.73 10.37 -12.72
CA LEU A 73 11.82 11.10 -13.97
C LEU A 73 12.78 12.28 -13.74
N ASN A 74 14.00 12.21 -14.28
CA ASN A 74 15.02 13.26 -14.09
C ASN A 74 14.67 14.54 -14.87
N LEU A 75 13.82 15.38 -14.27
CA LEU A 75 13.48 16.71 -14.75
C LEU A 75 13.88 17.74 -13.68
N SER A 76 14.72 18.70 -14.06
CA SER A 76 15.15 19.75 -13.13
C SER A 76 13.97 20.66 -12.74
N GLY A 77 13.91 21.03 -11.47
CA GLY A 77 12.90 21.95 -10.94
C GLY A 77 11.56 21.31 -10.58
N ILE A 78 11.36 20.02 -10.85
CA ILE A 78 10.16 19.29 -10.41
C ILE A 78 10.28 18.93 -8.93
N THR A 79 9.22 19.21 -8.17
CA THR A 79 9.14 18.96 -6.73
C THR A 79 7.90 18.18 -6.31
N ASP A 80 7.04 17.83 -7.25
CA ASP A 80 5.98 16.84 -7.04
C ASP A 80 5.48 16.30 -8.37
N ALA A 81 4.96 15.08 -8.35
CA ALA A 81 4.29 14.45 -9.47
C ALA A 81 3.01 13.77 -8.97
N ALA A 82 1.89 14.06 -9.62
CA ALA A 82 0.59 13.49 -9.29
C ALA A 82 0.21 12.39 -10.27
N TYR A 83 -0.24 11.26 -9.76
CA TYR A 83 -0.60 10.08 -10.54
C TYR A 83 -2.01 9.60 -10.23
N THR A 84 -2.64 8.98 -11.22
CA THR A 84 -3.82 8.13 -11.04
C THR A 84 -3.41 6.69 -11.25
N LEU A 85 -3.64 5.85 -10.24
CA LEU A 85 -3.42 4.41 -10.29
C LEU A 85 -4.78 3.71 -10.30
N THR A 86 -5.02 2.91 -11.34
CA THR A 86 -6.24 2.11 -11.50
C THR A 86 -5.87 0.64 -11.62
N VAL A 87 -6.58 -0.22 -10.88
CA VAL A 87 -6.48 -1.67 -10.97
C VAL A 87 -7.79 -2.21 -11.53
N THR A 88 -7.67 -3.03 -12.57
CA THR A 88 -8.78 -3.68 -13.26
C THR A 88 -8.57 -5.18 -13.30
N ASN A 89 -9.65 -5.92 -13.22
CA ASN A 89 -9.67 -7.35 -13.50
C ASN A 89 -9.50 -7.61 -15.00
N GLY A 90 -8.98 -8.78 -15.36
CA GLY A 90 -8.82 -9.22 -16.74
C GLY A 90 -7.59 -8.63 -17.44
N ALA A 91 -7.20 -9.29 -18.53
CA ALA A 91 -6.08 -8.86 -19.36
C ALA A 91 -6.40 -7.55 -20.08
N ALA A 92 -5.39 -6.69 -20.23
CA ALA A 92 -5.49 -5.38 -20.88
C ALA A 92 -6.59 -4.46 -20.30
N GLY A 93 -7.03 -4.70 -19.06
CA GLY A 93 -8.08 -3.94 -18.39
C GLY A 93 -9.48 -4.14 -18.96
N SER A 94 -9.75 -5.30 -19.56
CA SER A 94 -11.06 -5.64 -20.14
C SER A 94 -12.16 -5.95 -19.11
N GLY A 95 -11.80 -6.16 -17.85
CA GLY A 95 -12.74 -6.49 -16.78
C GLY A 95 -13.09 -5.29 -15.88
N GLN A 96 -13.68 -5.61 -14.74
CA GLN A 96 -14.17 -4.61 -13.79
C GLN A 96 -13.04 -3.85 -13.09
N VAL A 97 -13.26 -2.57 -12.80
CA VAL A 97 -12.36 -1.79 -11.94
C VAL A 97 -12.45 -2.33 -10.51
N VAL A 98 -11.31 -2.73 -9.96
CA VAL A 98 -11.18 -3.12 -8.56
C VAL A 98 -11.13 -1.85 -7.70
N TRP A 99 -10.28 -0.89 -8.07
CA TRP A 99 -10.22 0.44 -7.46
C TRP A 99 -9.40 1.43 -8.29
N THR A 100 -9.58 2.73 -7.98
CA THR A 100 -8.75 3.84 -8.46
C THR A 100 -8.26 4.69 -7.28
N ARG A 101 -7.02 5.20 -7.36
CA ARG A 101 -6.39 6.06 -6.33
C ARG A 101 -5.58 7.18 -6.96
N GLY A 102 -5.66 8.36 -6.34
CA GLY A 102 -4.74 9.48 -6.59
C GLY A 102 -3.53 9.37 -5.67
N LEU A 103 -2.33 9.48 -6.25
CA LEU A 103 -1.04 9.38 -5.55
C LEU A 103 -0.18 10.60 -5.87
N THR A 104 0.70 10.98 -4.95
CA THR A 104 1.72 12.00 -5.20
C THR A 104 3.11 11.49 -4.80
N SER A 105 4.15 11.91 -5.51
CA SER A 105 5.53 11.57 -5.16
C SER A 105 5.96 12.20 -3.84
N GLN A 106 5.37 13.32 -3.43
CA GLN A 106 5.58 13.89 -2.10
C GLN A 106 5.12 12.98 -0.96
N ARG A 107 4.00 12.27 -1.13
CA ARG A 107 3.43 11.44 -0.06
C ARG A 107 3.95 10.02 -0.06
N TYR A 108 4.18 9.46 -1.24
CA TYR A 108 4.49 8.03 -1.41
C TYR A 108 5.87 7.79 -2.02
N GLY A 109 6.73 8.81 -2.06
CA GLY A 109 7.95 8.76 -2.84
C GLY A 109 9.02 9.73 -2.40
N ASP A 110 9.80 10.21 -3.37
CA ASP A 110 10.97 11.06 -3.17
C ASP A 110 10.69 12.56 -3.35
N GLY A 111 9.44 12.94 -3.66
CA GLY A 111 9.10 14.32 -4.04
C GLY A 111 9.73 14.79 -5.35
N ALA A 112 10.36 13.91 -6.14
CA ALA A 112 10.98 14.22 -7.43
C ALA A 112 10.38 13.38 -8.58
N GLY A 113 9.38 12.56 -8.28
CA GLY A 113 8.62 11.78 -9.27
C GLY A 113 8.76 10.28 -9.12
N SER A 114 9.63 9.79 -8.23
CA SER A 114 9.56 8.37 -7.81
C SER A 114 8.43 8.20 -6.82
N LEU A 115 7.83 7.02 -6.77
CA LEU A 115 6.98 6.58 -5.66
C LEU A 115 6.95 5.07 -5.53
N ALA A 116 6.58 4.60 -4.34
CA ALA A 116 6.24 3.22 -4.07
C ALA A 116 4.88 3.15 -3.37
N TYR A 117 3.99 2.30 -3.88
CA TYR A 117 2.66 2.12 -3.30
C TYR A 117 2.28 0.64 -3.24
N VAL A 118 1.73 0.23 -2.09
CA VAL A 118 1.18 -1.11 -1.88
C VAL A 118 -0.33 -1.02 -1.79
N GLY A 119 -1.02 -1.70 -2.69
CA GLY A 119 -2.47 -1.80 -2.74
C GLY A 119 -2.93 -3.25 -2.66
N THR A 120 -4.24 -3.43 -2.69
CA THR A 120 -4.84 -4.76 -2.80
C THR A 120 -5.11 -5.13 -4.25
N CYS A 121 -5.10 -6.42 -4.58
CA CYS A 121 -5.59 -6.93 -5.86
C CYS A 121 -6.68 -7.98 -5.64
N ASP A 122 -7.55 -8.14 -6.63
CA ASP A 122 -8.57 -9.17 -6.61
C ASP A 122 -7.92 -10.51 -6.95
N ALA A 123 -7.73 -11.34 -5.94
CA ALA A 123 -7.07 -12.63 -6.07
C ALA A 123 -7.98 -13.68 -6.73
N ALA A 124 -9.30 -13.47 -6.77
CA ALA A 124 -10.25 -14.46 -7.29
C ALA A 124 -10.26 -14.52 -8.83
N THR A 125 -9.89 -13.45 -9.52
CA THR A 125 -9.91 -13.36 -10.99
C THR A 125 -8.67 -13.91 -11.66
N GLY A 126 -7.57 -14.11 -10.93
CA GLY A 126 -6.31 -14.67 -11.44
C GLY A 126 -5.49 -13.75 -12.35
N VAL A 127 -6.11 -12.79 -13.04
CA VAL A 127 -5.43 -11.78 -13.87
C VAL A 127 -5.93 -10.39 -13.54
N ASN A 128 -5.00 -9.49 -13.22
CA ASN A 128 -5.24 -8.08 -12.97
C ASN A 128 -4.36 -7.25 -13.93
N THR A 129 -4.90 -6.14 -14.44
CA THR A 129 -4.16 -5.12 -15.20
C THR A 129 -4.06 -3.84 -14.36
N ILE A 130 -2.86 -3.26 -14.31
CA ILE A 130 -2.56 -2.04 -13.58
C ILE A 130 -2.26 -0.92 -14.58
N THR A 131 -2.99 0.20 -14.45
CA THR A 131 -2.72 1.41 -15.23
C THR A 131 -2.29 2.52 -14.29
N LEU A 132 -1.09 3.04 -14.52
CA LEU A 132 -0.56 4.22 -13.84
C LEU A 132 -0.47 5.37 -14.85
N THR A 133 -1.16 6.46 -14.56
CA THR A 133 -1.18 7.66 -15.41
C THR A 133 -0.59 8.83 -14.65
N LEU A 134 0.44 9.47 -15.21
CA LEU A 134 0.94 10.76 -14.73
C LEU A 134 -0.07 11.84 -15.12
N THR A 135 -0.61 12.56 -14.13
CA THR A 135 -1.68 13.56 -14.31
C THR A 135 -1.19 14.99 -14.17
N ALA A 136 -0.15 15.23 -13.35
CA ALA A 136 0.47 16.54 -13.22
C ALA A 136 1.93 16.44 -12.78
N LEU A 137 2.73 17.43 -13.19
CA LEU A 137 4.07 17.70 -12.67
C LEU A 137 4.07 19.12 -12.10
N HIS A 138 4.64 19.28 -10.92
CA HIS A 138 4.70 20.56 -10.22
C HIS A 138 6.14 21.03 -10.04
N ASP A 139 6.35 22.33 -10.25
CA ASP A 139 7.60 23.06 -10.09
C ASP A 139 7.44 24.14 -9.01
N VAL A 140 8.52 24.46 -8.29
CA VAL A 140 8.61 25.54 -7.29
C VAL A 140 8.25 26.94 -7.82
N GLY A 141 8.24 27.14 -9.13
CA GLY A 141 8.03 28.41 -9.82
C GLY A 141 6.67 28.60 -10.49
N ALA A 142 5.80 27.58 -10.57
CA ALA A 142 4.54 27.67 -11.30
C ALA A 142 3.48 28.52 -10.56
N SER A 143 3.41 28.42 -9.24
CA SER A 143 2.44 29.15 -8.41
C SER A 143 2.79 30.65 -8.23
N SER A 144 4.05 31.03 -8.40
CA SER A 144 4.50 32.43 -8.29
C SER A 144 4.39 33.22 -9.60
N ARG A 145 4.32 32.54 -10.75
CA ARG A 145 4.24 33.17 -12.08
C ARG A 145 2.81 33.51 -12.52
N SER A 146 1.80 32.81 -12.01
CA SER A 146 0.38 33.03 -12.37
C SER A 146 -0.26 34.29 -11.75
N ARG A 147 0.40 34.97 -10.81
CA ARG A 147 -0.19 36.08 -10.02
C ARG A 147 0.24 37.47 -10.46
N ARG A 148 0.83 37.61 -11.66
CA ARG A 148 1.44 38.85 -12.11
C ARG A 148 1.02 39.18 -13.55
N THR A 149 -0.25 39.52 -13.74
CA THR A 149 -0.79 40.15 -14.96
C THR A 149 -1.93 41.07 -14.58
#